data_AF-A0A6C1PDX0-F1
#
_entry.id   AF-A0A6C1PDX0-F1
#
_cell.length_a   1.000
_cell.length_b   1.000
_cell.length_c   1.000
_cell.angle_alpha   90.00
_cell.angle_beta   90.00
_cell.angle_gamma   90.00
#
_symmetry.space_group_name_H-M   'P 1'
#
loop_
_entity.id
_entity.type
_entity.pdbx_description
1 polymer ?
#
loop_
_entity_poly.entity_id
_entity_poly.type
_entity_poly.pdbx_seq_one_letter_code
_entity_poly.pdbx_strand_id
1 'polypeptide(L)'
;MVRSLLTPADVGPSERCRLDSSAVHDLSLEPLARSLSHQAINPAAVLDVLRGLPQRTAEIEYRQAIVRVLWERPDLCTSLNDALDAMQELTVFSRSAQDIDRPLVEAVWRLGELELYVAVVERLRTLLRGVDASGLGLVRDELDHRASGADFVALKAELPSLRSGLKLHQSVTIGVNLDDRLRPVEAALLSVNDRR
;
A
#
# COMPACT_ATOMS: atom_id res chain seq x y z
N MET A 1 -11.40 11.47 -10.64
CA MET A 1 -12.24 11.53 -9.42
C MET A 1 -12.07 10.22 -8.69
N VAL A 2 -11.49 10.22 -7.49
CA VAL A 2 -11.22 8.97 -6.74
C VAL A 2 -12.55 8.40 -6.24
N ARG A 3 -12.93 7.21 -6.72
CA ARG A 3 -14.17 6.53 -6.33
C ARG A 3 -13.98 5.84 -4.97
N SER A 4 -14.98 5.93 -4.10
CA SER A 4 -14.88 5.45 -2.72
C SER A 4 -15.26 3.97 -2.57
N LEU A 5 -14.50 3.23 -1.75
CA LEU A 5 -14.91 1.90 -1.29
C LEU A 5 -15.97 1.93 -0.18
N LEU A 6 -16.29 3.11 0.35
CA LEU A 6 -17.29 3.27 1.42
C LEU A 6 -18.65 3.69 0.91
N THR A 7 -18.75 4.17 -0.33
CA THR A 7 -19.98 4.72 -0.89
C THR A 7 -20.09 4.34 -2.36
N PRO A 8 -21.24 3.81 -2.83
CA PRO A 8 -21.47 3.50 -4.23
C PRO A 8 -21.29 4.72 -5.13
N ALA A 9 -20.79 4.51 -6.35
CA ALA A 9 -20.51 5.59 -7.29
C ALA A 9 -21.76 6.33 -7.79
N ASP A 10 -22.91 5.65 -7.78
CA ASP A 10 -24.22 6.06 -8.29
C ASP A 10 -25.10 6.77 -7.24
N VAL A 11 -24.83 6.59 -5.95
CA VAL A 11 -25.71 7.09 -4.86
C VAL A 11 -25.19 8.39 -4.22
N GLY A 12 -23.95 8.80 -4.51
CA GLY A 12 -23.32 10.00 -3.93
C GLY A 12 -23.15 9.93 -2.40
N PRO A 13 -22.43 10.88 -1.78
CA PRO A 13 -22.20 10.88 -0.32
C PRO A 13 -23.52 11.05 0.45
N SER A 14 -23.75 10.23 1.48
CA SER A 14 -24.92 10.37 2.36
C SER A 14 -24.62 11.30 3.52
N GLU A 15 -25.67 11.98 4.02
CA GLU A 15 -25.63 12.41 5.41
C GLU A 15 -25.49 11.16 6.29
N ARG A 16 -24.50 11.19 7.19
CA ARG A 16 -24.20 10.10 8.11
C ARG A 16 -24.71 10.50 9.48
N CYS A 17 -25.33 9.56 10.19
CA CYS A 17 -25.55 9.76 11.62
C CYS A 17 -24.18 9.68 12.30
N ARG A 18 -23.71 10.79 12.86
CA ARG A 18 -22.46 10.83 13.60
C ARG A 18 -22.72 10.60 15.07
N LEU A 19 -22.04 9.60 15.63
CA LEU A 19 -21.98 9.40 17.07
C LEU A 19 -21.24 10.55 17.72
N ASP A 20 -21.79 11.06 18.83
CA ASP A 20 -21.14 12.07 19.64
C ASP A 20 -20.00 11.47 20.47
N SER A 21 -19.26 12.33 21.17
CA SER A 21 -18.13 11.88 22.00
C SER A 21 -18.54 10.99 23.17
N SER A 22 -19.78 11.14 23.70
CA SER A 22 -20.27 10.29 24.79
C SER A 22 -20.49 8.87 24.28
N ALA A 23 -21.21 8.72 23.17
CA ALA A 23 -21.47 7.43 22.56
C ALA A 23 -20.19 6.74 22.07
N VAL A 24 -19.23 7.50 21.51
CA VAL A 24 -17.92 6.98 21.12
C VAL A 24 -17.18 6.39 22.33
N HIS A 25 -17.19 7.10 23.46
CA HIS A 25 -16.56 6.66 24.70
C HIS A 25 -17.27 5.43 25.31
N ASP A 26 -18.59 5.49 25.45
CA ASP A 26 -19.41 4.43 26.07
C ASP A 26 -19.32 3.11 25.29
N LEU A 27 -19.26 3.19 23.95
CA LEU A 27 -19.08 2.03 23.08
C LEU A 27 -17.61 1.62 22.90
N SER A 28 -16.68 2.33 23.54
CA SER A 28 -15.24 2.09 23.46
C SER A 28 -14.72 2.00 22.01
N LEU A 29 -15.15 2.95 21.16
CA LEU A 29 -14.80 2.91 19.74
C LEU A 29 -13.33 3.27 19.47
N GLU A 30 -12.64 4.05 20.31
CA GLU A 30 -11.21 4.33 20.08
C GLU A 30 -10.30 3.11 20.30
N PRO A 31 -10.45 2.33 21.39
CA PRO A 31 -9.78 1.04 21.50
C PRO A 31 -10.08 0.10 20.33
N LEU A 32 -11.34 0.01 19.90
CA LEU A 32 -11.75 -0.82 18.77
C LEU A 32 -11.13 -0.34 17.44
N ALA A 33 -11.13 0.97 17.18
CA ALA A 33 -10.51 1.53 15.98
C ALA A 33 -9.01 1.19 15.94
N ARG A 34 -8.31 1.28 17.08
CA ARG A 34 -6.91 0.88 17.18
C ARG A 34 -6.70 -0.61 16.91
N SER A 35 -7.54 -1.49 17.44
CA SER A 35 -7.39 -2.94 17.22
C SER A 35 -7.72 -3.37 15.79
N LEU A 36 -8.62 -2.67 15.11
CA LEU A 36 -8.98 -2.91 13.70
C LEU A 36 -7.99 -2.28 12.71
N SER A 37 -7.09 -1.41 13.16
CA SER A 37 -6.16 -0.72 12.27
C SER A 37 -4.97 -1.60 11.93
N HIS A 38 -4.69 -1.70 10.63
CA HIS A 38 -3.40 -2.21 10.13
C HIS A 38 -2.29 -1.18 10.39
N GLN A 39 -1.01 -1.58 10.42
CA GLN A 39 0.12 -0.66 10.57
C GLN A 39 0.12 0.47 9.52
N ALA A 40 -0.43 0.17 8.33
CA ALA A 40 -0.58 1.09 7.20
C ALA A 40 -1.76 2.06 7.29
N ILE A 41 -2.66 1.88 8.27
CA ILE A 41 -3.91 2.61 8.35
C ILE A 41 -3.96 3.42 9.64
N ASN A 42 -4.24 4.72 9.52
CA ASN A 42 -4.38 5.59 10.68
C ASN A 42 -5.64 5.22 11.49
N PRO A 43 -5.52 4.93 12.80
CA PRO A 43 -6.67 4.64 13.66
C PRO A 43 -7.73 5.75 13.69
N ALA A 44 -7.35 7.00 13.50
CA ALA A 44 -8.29 8.11 13.41
C ALA A 44 -9.20 8.01 12.18
N ALA A 45 -8.70 7.46 11.06
CA ALA A 45 -9.51 7.22 9.87
C ALA A 45 -10.50 6.08 10.09
N VAL A 46 -10.08 4.99 10.75
CA VAL A 46 -10.97 3.88 11.13
C VAL A 46 -12.06 4.37 12.09
N LEU A 47 -11.68 5.16 13.10
CA LEU A 47 -12.63 5.76 14.02
C LEU A 47 -13.64 6.67 13.30
N ASP A 48 -13.20 7.42 12.27
CA ASP A 48 -14.12 8.26 11.49
C ASP A 48 -15.17 7.45 10.72
N VAL A 49 -14.78 6.27 10.22
CA VAL A 49 -15.71 5.33 9.60
C VAL A 49 -16.68 4.76 10.64
N LEU A 50 -16.18 4.33 11.79
CA LEU A 50 -17.00 3.72 12.86
C LEU A 50 -18.02 4.71 13.45
N ARG A 51 -17.63 5.97 13.66
CA ARG A 51 -18.53 6.99 14.20
C ARG A 51 -19.53 7.54 13.18
N GLY A 52 -19.26 7.37 11.88
CA GLY A 52 -20.11 7.85 10.79
C GLY A 52 -21.02 6.74 10.25
N LEU A 53 -22.14 6.51 10.92
CA LEU A 53 -23.06 5.42 10.60
C LEU A 53 -23.80 5.70 9.28
N PRO A 54 -23.70 4.79 8.28
CA PRO A 54 -24.45 4.92 7.03
C PRO A 54 -25.95 4.81 7.31
N GLN A 55 -26.75 5.65 6.67
CA GLN A 55 -28.21 5.70 6.86
C GLN A 55 -28.99 5.11 5.67
N ARG A 56 -28.34 4.93 4.52
CA ARG A 56 -29.00 4.41 3.32
C ARG A 56 -28.76 2.91 3.16
N THR A 57 -29.84 2.18 2.90
CA THR A 57 -29.80 0.73 2.63
C THR A 57 -28.80 0.38 1.52
N ALA A 58 -28.81 1.10 0.40
CA ALA A 58 -27.88 0.85 -0.71
C ALA A 58 -26.39 1.00 -0.31
N GLU A 59 -26.05 1.92 0.59
CA GLU A 59 -24.67 2.07 1.07
C GLU A 59 -24.28 0.94 2.03
N ILE A 60 -25.23 0.51 2.88
CA ILE A 60 -25.03 -0.62 3.80
C ILE A 60 -24.83 -1.91 3.01
N GLU A 61 -25.71 -2.21 2.04
CA GLU A 61 -25.63 -3.40 1.19
C GLU A 61 -24.34 -3.43 0.37
N TYR A 62 -23.92 -2.29 -0.18
CA TYR A 62 -22.65 -2.16 -0.90
C TYR A 62 -21.44 -2.52 -0.03
N ARG A 63 -21.36 -1.95 1.19
CA ARG A 63 -20.27 -2.28 2.13
C ARG A 63 -20.32 -3.74 2.57
N GLN A 64 -21.52 -4.28 2.82
CA GLN A 64 -21.69 -5.69 3.19
C GLN A 64 -21.28 -6.64 2.07
N ALA A 65 -21.54 -6.31 0.80
CA ALA A 65 -21.10 -7.11 -0.34
C ALA A 65 -19.57 -7.20 -0.42
N ILE A 66 -18.87 -6.08 -0.22
CA ILE A 66 -17.38 -6.04 -0.16
C ILE A 66 -16.88 -6.89 1.01
N VAL A 67 -17.41 -6.67 2.21
CA VAL A 67 -17.00 -7.41 3.41
C VAL A 67 -17.25 -8.91 3.25
N ARG A 68 -18.38 -9.31 2.64
CA ARG A 68 -18.70 -10.71 2.39
C ARG A 68 -17.68 -11.39 1.49
N VAL A 69 -17.28 -10.75 0.40
CA VAL A 69 -16.21 -11.29 -0.46
C VAL A 69 -14.90 -11.43 0.31
N LEU A 70 -14.50 -10.41 1.08
CA LEU A 70 -13.28 -10.46 1.88
C LEU A 70 -13.33 -11.59 2.93
N TRP A 71 -14.49 -11.81 3.53
CA TRP A 71 -14.73 -12.89 4.48
C TRP A 71 -14.67 -14.28 3.84
N GLU A 72 -15.23 -14.43 2.64
CA GLU A 72 -15.24 -15.70 1.89
C GLU A 72 -13.90 -16.02 1.22
N ARG A 73 -13.04 -15.01 1.03
CA ARG A 73 -11.73 -15.11 0.37
C ARG A 73 -10.60 -14.66 1.30
N PRO A 74 -10.22 -15.47 2.30
CA PRO A 74 -9.13 -15.13 3.22
C PRO A 74 -7.77 -14.97 2.50
N ASP A 75 -7.57 -15.67 1.38
CA ASP A 75 -6.40 -15.52 0.51
C ASP A 75 -6.28 -14.10 -0.09
N LEU A 76 -7.43 -13.50 -0.42
CA LEU A 76 -7.50 -12.11 -0.86
C LEU A 76 -7.13 -11.17 0.29
N CYS A 77 -7.63 -11.42 1.51
CA CYS A 77 -7.27 -10.61 2.68
C CYS A 77 -5.76 -10.64 2.97
N THR A 78 -5.13 -11.81 3.00
CA THR A 78 -3.68 -11.92 3.18
C THR A 78 -2.93 -11.15 2.08
N SER A 79 -3.34 -11.33 0.83
CA SER A 79 -2.65 -10.67 -0.28
C SER A 79 -2.85 -9.16 -0.33
N LEU A 80 -4.00 -8.66 0.14
CA LEU A 80 -4.25 -7.23 0.32
C LEU A 80 -3.38 -6.66 1.44
N ASN A 81 -3.19 -7.37 2.54
CA ASN A 81 -2.26 -6.96 3.61
C ASN A 81 -0.83 -6.86 3.09
N ASP A 82 -0.32 -7.89 2.39
CA ASP A 82 1.01 -7.83 1.81
C ASP A 82 1.18 -6.65 0.83
N ALA A 83 0.13 -6.30 0.09
CA ALA A 83 0.14 -5.15 -0.80
C ALA A 83 0.15 -3.82 -0.02
N LEU A 84 -0.57 -3.74 1.11
CA LEU A 84 -0.53 -2.58 2.01
C LEU A 84 0.88 -2.38 2.58
N ASP A 85 1.55 -3.45 3.00
CA ASP A 85 2.95 -3.40 3.48
C ASP A 85 3.89 -2.89 2.39
N ALA A 86 3.81 -3.45 1.18
CA ALA A 86 4.59 -2.98 0.03
C ALA A 86 4.31 -1.49 -0.30
N MET A 87 3.08 -1.02 -0.14
CA MET A 87 2.76 0.42 -0.33
C MET A 87 3.32 1.31 0.79
N GLN A 88 3.45 0.80 2.02
CA GLN A 88 4.17 1.53 3.07
C GLN A 88 5.65 1.66 2.71
N GLU A 89 6.27 0.59 2.22
CA GLU A 89 7.67 0.63 1.77
C GLU A 89 7.88 1.68 0.67
N LEU A 90 6.97 1.79 -0.31
CA LEU A 90 6.99 2.86 -1.32
C LEU A 90 7.02 4.27 -0.68
N THR A 91 6.23 4.47 0.38
CA THR A 91 6.19 5.75 1.11
C THR A 91 7.51 6.03 1.82
N VAL A 92 8.20 4.99 2.33
CA VAL A 92 9.53 5.10 2.94
C VAL A 92 10.58 5.45 1.89
N PHE A 93 10.61 4.74 0.75
CA PHE A 93 11.52 5.03 -0.36
C PHE A 93 11.42 6.49 -0.82
N SER A 94 10.21 7.00 -0.97
CA SER A 94 10.00 8.39 -1.41
C SER A 94 10.53 9.43 -0.43
N ARG A 95 10.55 9.16 0.88
CA ARG A 95 11.08 10.09 1.90
C ARG A 95 12.59 10.03 1.95
N SER A 96 13.16 8.84 1.98
CA SER A 96 14.60 8.66 2.09
C SER A 96 15.36 9.16 0.86
N ALA A 97 14.77 9.10 -0.33
CA ALA A 97 15.38 9.66 -1.53
C ALA A 97 15.60 11.19 -1.47
N GLN A 98 14.81 11.92 -0.66
CA GLN A 98 14.90 13.39 -0.57
C GLN A 98 16.10 13.89 0.27
N ASP A 99 16.67 13.03 1.12
CA ASP A 99 17.74 13.39 2.07
C ASP A 99 19.14 12.90 1.63
N ILE A 100 19.28 12.38 0.40
CA ILE A 100 20.52 11.75 -0.06
C ILE A 100 21.29 12.68 -0.99
N ASP A 101 22.41 13.24 -0.49
CA ASP A 101 23.39 14.04 -1.26
C ASP A 101 24.24 13.20 -2.26
N ARG A 102 23.72 12.06 -2.72
CA ARG A 102 24.40 11.10 -3.60
C ARG A 102 23.48 10.66 -4.73
N PRO A 103 23.57 11.28 -5.92
CA PRO A 103 22.67 11.04 -7.06
C PRO A 103 22.55 9.57 -7.49
N LEU A 104 23.63 8.80 -7.38
CA LEU A 104 23.61 7.38 -7.73
C LEU A 104 22.80 6.53 -6.74
N VAL A 105 22.91 6.84 -5.45
CA VAL A 105 22.15 6.13 -4.41
C VAL A 105 20.68 6.47 -4.56
N GLU A 106 20.34 7.73 -4.81
CA GLU A 106 18.97 8.14 -5.14
C GLU A 106 18.43 7.36 -6.36
N ALA A 107 19.20 7.25 -7.44
CA ALA A 107 18.79 6.51 -8.63
C ALA A 107 18.48 5.02 -8.35
N VAL A 108 19.28 4.36 -7.51
CA VAL A 108 19.03 2.97 -7.08
C VAL A 108 17.72 2.86 -6.30
N TRP A 109 17.46 3.80 -5.40
CA TRP A 109 16.25 3.82 -4.57
C TRP A 109 15.00 4.06 -5.42
N ARG A 110 15.07 5.04 -6.34
CA ARG A 110 13.98 5.33 -7.29
C ARG A 110 13.70 4.15 -8.20
N LEU A 111 14.74 3.43 -8.65
CA LEU A 111 14.53 2.22 -9.42
C LEU A 111 13.78 1.15 -8.60
N GLY A 112 14.20 0.91 -7.35
CA GLY A 112 13.51 -0.02 -6.45
C GLY A 112 12.05 0.36 -6.19
N GLU A 113 11.78 1.66 -6.02
CA GLU A 113 10.41 2.20 -5.89
C GLU A 113 9.56 1.89 -7.14
N LEU A 114 10.11 2.08 -8.34
CA LEU A 114 9.40 1.80 -9.58
C LEU A 114 9.17 0.29 -9.79
N GLU A 115 10.14 -0.55 -9.46
CA GLU A 115 9.99 -2.02 -9.49
C GLU A 115 8.88 -2.48 -8.55
N LEU A 116 8.88 -1.98 -7.31
CA LEU A 116 7.89 -2.31 -6.30
C LEU A 116 6.49 -1.83 -6.72
N TYR A 117 6.38 -0.61 -7.26
CA TYR A 117 5.13 -0.08 -7.81
C TYR A 117 4.54 -1.00 -8.89
N VAL A 118 5.34 -1.38 -9.88
CA VAL A 118 4.90 -2.29 -10.96
C VAL A 118 4.47 -3.64 -10.39
N ALA A 119 5.23 -4.20 -9.45
CA ALA A 119 4.90 -5.48 -8.82
C ALA A 119 3.58 -5.43 -8.05
N VAL A 120 3.34 -4.38 -7.25
CA VAL A 120 2.10 -4.20 -6.48
C VAL A 120 0.89 -4.06 -7.41
N VAL A 121 0.98 -3.24 -8.46
CA VAL A 121 -0.12 -3.05 -9.42
C VAL A 121 -0.48 -4.37 -10.11
N GLU A 122 0.51 -5.09 -10.64
CA GLU A 122 0.28 -6.38 -11.32
C GLU A 122 -0.30 -7.45 -10.38
N ARG A 123 0.21 -7.52 -9.14
CA ARG A 123 -0.27 -8.45 -8.12
C ARG A 123 -1.72 -8.16 -7.77
N LEU A 124 -2.06 -6.92 -7.40
CA LEU A 124 -3.42 -6.52 -7.05
C LEU A 124 -4.41 -6.75 -8.20
N ARG A 125 -4.00 -6.39 -9.42
CA ARG A 125 -4.82 -6.60 -10.62
C ARG A 125 -5.12 -8.08 -10.82
N THR A 126 -4.14 -8.95 -10.63
CA THR A 126 -4.30 -10.40 -10.76
C THR A 126 -5.23 -10.95 -9.67
N LEU A 127 -5.05 -10.51 -8.42
CA LEU A 127 -5.85 -10.97 -7.28
C LEU A 127 -7.34 -10.60 -7.39
N LEU A 128 -7.62 -9.41 -7.93
CA LEU A 128 -8.99 -8.91 -8.07
C LEU A 128 -9.70 -9.44 -9.33
N ARG A 129 -9.03 -10.25 -10.16
CA ARG A 129 -9.68 -10.90 -11.32
C ARG A 129 -10.76 -11.86 -10.84
N GLY A 130 -11.95 -11.75 -11.43
CA GLY A 130 -13.09 -12.60 -11.10
C GLY A 130 -13.72 -12.35 -9.73
N VAL A 131 -13.32 -11.28 -9.02
CA VAL A 131 -13.98 -10.86 -7.78
C VAL A 131 -15.31 -10.20 -8.11
N ASP A 132 -16.39 -10.72 -7.53
CA ASP A 132 -17.77 -10.25 -7.71
C ASP A 132 -18.24 -9.38 -6.53
N ALA A 133 -17.72 -8.16 -6.46
CA ALA A 133 -18.24 -7.10 -5.62
C ALA A 133 -17.98 -5.77 -6.31
N SER A 134 -19.03 -4.96 -6.51
CA SER A 134 -18.95 -3.74 -7.31
C SER A 134 -17.85 -2.78 -6.85
N GLY A 135 -17.61 -2.65 -5.55
CA GLY A 135 -16.53 -1.82 -5.02
C GLY A 135 -15.12 -2.34 -5.31
N LEU A 136 -14.89 -3.65 -5.16
CA LEU A 136 -13.60 -4.27 -5.50
C LEU A 136 -13.38 -4.31 -7.02
N GLY A 137 -14.46 -4.44 -7.79
CA GLY A 137 -14.46 -4.27 -9.24
C GLY A 137 -13.96 -2.89 -9.67
N LEU A 138 -14.37 -1.81 -8.98
CA LEU A 138 -13.85 -0.47 -9.26
C LEU A 138 -12.34 -0.36 -9.05
N VAL A 139 -11.80 -0.99 -8.01
CA VAL A 139 -10.35 -1.01 -7.75
C VAL A 139 -9.63 -1.79 -8.85
N ARG A 140 -10.17 -2.94 -9.25
CA ARG A 140 -9.66 -3.73 -10.36
C ARG A 140 -9.63 -2.91 -11.65
N ASP A 141 -10.73 -2.26 -12.00
CA ASP A 141 -10.87 -1.51 -13.24
C ASP A 141 -9.90 -0.32 -13.29
N GLU A 142 -9.68 0.35 -12.15
CA GLU A 142 -8.66 1.40 -12.01
C GLU A 142 -7.24 0.84 -12.20
N LEU A 143 -6.93 -0.32 -11.61
CA LEU A 143 -5.64 -0.99 -11.78
C LEU A 143 -5.43 -1.46 -13.23
N ASP A 144 -6.46 -1.99 -13.87
CA ASP A 144 -6.44 -2.37 -15.29
C ASP A 144 -6.19 -1.14 -16.17
N HIS A 145 -6.90 -0.03 -15.91
CA HIS A 145 -6.71 1.23 -16.63
C HIS A 145 -5.26 1.73 -16.51
N ARG A 146 -4.71 1.80 -15.29
CA ARG A 146 -3.32 2.20 -15.06
C ARG A 146 -2.33 1.27 -15.76
N ALA A 147 -2.52 -0.04 -15.62
CA ALA A 147 -1.61 -1.03 -16.18
C ALA A 147 -1.67 -1.11 -17.72
N SER A 148 -2.75 -0.61 -18.33
CA SER A 148 -2.90 -0.48 -19.78
C SER A 148 -2.35 0.83 -20.35
N GLY A 149 -2.01 1.79 -19.49
CA GLY A 149 -1.44 3.08 -19.89
C GLY A 149 -0.06 2.93 -20.52
N ALA A 150 0.23 3.73 -21.54
CA ALA A 150 1.49 3.67 -22.29
C ALA A 150 2.73 3.81 -21.39
N ASP A 151 2.69 4.74 -20.44
CA ASP A 151 3.80 4.99 -19.50
C ASP A 151 4.08 3.77 -18.61
N PHE A 152 3.03 3.11 -18.11
CA PHE A 152 3.19 1.91 -17.27
C PHE A 152 3.76 0.75 -18.07
N VAL A 153 3.27 0.56 -19.31
CA VAL A 153 3.76 -0.48 -20.22
C VAL A 153 5.23 -0.24 -20.59
N ALA A 154 5.60 0.99 -20.92
CA ALA A 154 6.98 1.38 -21.21
C ALA A 154 7.89 1.18 -19.99
N LEU A 155 7.49 1.69 -18.83
CA LEU A 155 8.21 1.52 -17.57
C LEU A 155 8.49 0.03 -17.30
N LYS A 156 7.45 -0.81 -17.34
CA LYS A 156 7.58 -2.25 -17.11
C LYS A 156 8.57 -2.93 -18.08
N ALA A 157 8.62 -2.47 -19.33
CA ALA A 157 9.55 -2.99 -20.35
C ALA A 157 10.99 -2.51 -20.13
N GLU A 158 11.18 -1.29 -19.63
CA GLU A 158 12.50 -0.66 -19.44
C GLU A 158 13.17 -1.03 -18.11
N LEU A 159 12.40 -1.30 -17.05
CA LEU A 159 12.94 -1.64 -15.72
C LEU A 159 14.06 -2.69 -15.71
N PRO A 160 13.95 -3.84 -16.44
CA PRO A 160 15.01 -4.84 -16.46
C PRO A 160 16.35 -4.32 -16.99
N SER A 161 16.33 -3.44 -18.01
CA SER A 161 17.54 -2.88 -18.61
C SER A 161 18.18 -1.86 -17.66
N LEU A 162 17.38 -0.97 -17.07
CA LEU A 162 17.82 -0.01 -16.04
C LEU A 162 18.48 -0.72 -14.85
N ARG A 163 17.85 -1.79 -14.35
CA ARG A 163 18.41 -2.62 -13.28
C ARG A 163 19.75 -3.23 -13.64
N SER A 164 19.88 -3.73 -14.88
CA SER A 164 21.13 -4.33 -15.35
C SER A 164 22.27 -3.29 -15.45
N GLY A 165 21.96 -2.07 -15.92
CA GLY A 165 22.91 -0.97 -15.99
C GLY A 165 23.47 -0.57 -14.62
N LEU A 166 22.61 -0.48 -13.59
CA LEU A 166 23.05 -0.14 -12.24
C LEU A 166 23.87 -1.26 -11.58
N LYS A 167 23.53 -2.54 -11.82
CA LYS A 167 24.28 -3.69 -11.26
C LYS A 167 25.71 -3.80 -11.78
N LEU A 168 25.96 -3.38 -13.02
CA LEU A 168 27.29 -3.49 -13.65
C LEU A 168 28.32 -2.52 -13.06
N HIS A 169 27.86 -1.47 -12.37
CA HIS A 169 28.74 -0.41 -11.89
C HIS A 169 29.04 -0.46 -10.40
N GLN A 170 28.42 -1.31 -9.57
CA GLN A 170 28.45 -1.06 -8.11
C GLN A 170 29.18 -2.11 -7.27
N SER A 171 29.93 -1.62 -6.27
CA SER A 171 30.41 -2.36 -5.10
C SER A 171 29.76 -1.76 -3.85
N VAL A 172 29.31 -2.59 -2.91
CA VAL A 172 28.65 -2.13 -1.68
C VAL A 172 29.57 -2.40 -0.50
N THR A 173 29.86 -1.36 0.28
CA THR A 173 30.59 -1.47 1.55
C THR A 173 29.58 -1.55 2.69
N ILE A 174 29.58 -2.67 3.41
CA ILE A 174 28.73 -2.88 4.59
C ILE A 174 29.63 -2.89 5.82
N GLY A 175 29.34 -2.02 6.78
CA GLY A 175 29.92 -2.09 8.12
C GLY A 175 29.11 -3.06 8.96
N VAL A 176 29.77 -4.03 9.58
CA VAL A 176 29.11 -5.03 10.44
C VAL A 176 29.66 -4.86 11.85
N ASN A 177 28.77 -4.57 12.81
CA ASN A 177 29.12 -4.57 14.22
C ASN A 177 29.08 -6.02 14.74
N LEU A 178 30.12 -6.38 15.49
CA LEU A 178 30.30 -7.72 16.05
C LEU A 178 30.23 -7.66 17.58
N ASP A 179 29.74 -8.73 18.21
CA ASP A 179 29.81 -8.91 19.67
C ASP A 179 31.20 -9.37 20.14
N ASP A 180 31.37 -9.55 21.45
CA ASP A 180 32.61 -10.02 22.08
C ASP A 180 33.08 -11.41 21.59
N ARG A 181 32.24 -12.14 20.84
CA ARG A 181 32.54 -13.44 20.23
C ARG A 181 32.65 -13.36 18.71
N LEU A 182 32.80 -12.15 18.16
CA LEU A 182 32.89 -11.87 16.73
C LEU A 182 31.64 -12.31 15.94
N ARG A 183 30.46 -12.36 16.57
CA ARG A 183 29.20 -12.68 15.89
C ARG A 183 28.54 -11.40 15.40
N PRO A 184 28.00 -11.38 14.17
CA PRO A 184 27.25 -10.23 13.66
C PRO A 184 26.04 -9.94 14.54
N VAL A 185 25.91 -8.70 15.01
CA VAL A 185 24.74 -8.23 15.77
C VAL A 185 23.99 -7.13 15.06
N GLU A 186 24.67 -6.39 14.18
CA GLU A 186 24.09 -5.29 13.40
C GLU A 186 24.92 -5.07 12.14
N ALA A 187 24.28 -4.60 11.06
CA ALA A 187 24.96 -4.20 9.84
C ALA A 187 24.39 -2.87 9.33
N ALA A 188 25.28 -1.99 8.86
CA ALA A 188 24.95 -0.69 8.27
C ALA A 188 25.60 -0.55 6.90
N LEU A 189 24.88 0.03 5.94
CA LEU A 189 25.43 0.35 4.62
C LEU A 189 26.34 1.58 4.73
N LEU A 190 27.65 1.42 4.50
CA LEU A 190 28.64 2.50 4.61
C LEU A 190 28.81 3.27 3.30
N SER A 191 28.88 2.56 2.17
CA SER A 191 28.99 3.20 0.86
C SER A 191 28.55 2.30 -0.28
N VAL A 192 28.20 2.93 -1.40
CA VAL A 192 28.06 2.29 -2.71
C VAL A 192 29.11 2.95 -3.60
N ASN A 193 30.10 2.19 -4.08
CA ASN A 193 31.19 2.71 -4.91
C ASN A 193 31.06 2.19 -6.34
N ASP A 194 31.34 3.06 -7.30
CA ASP A 194 31.43 2.66 -8.69
C ASP A 194 32.71 1.86 -8.96
N ARG A 195 32.60 0.72 -9.66
CA ARG A 195 33.74 0.01 -10.25
C ARG A 195 34.25 0.85 -11.43
N ARG A 196 35.39 1.50 -11.23
CA ARG A 196 36.19 2.11 -12.29
C ARG A 196 36.69 1.07 -13.29
#